data_AF-A0A7Y0D123-F1
#
_entry.id   AF-A0A7Y0D123-F1
#
_cell.length_a   1.000
_cell.length_b   1.000
_cell.length_c   1.000
_cell.angle_alpha   90.00
_cell.angle_beta   90.00
_cell.angle_gamma   90.00
#
_symmetry.space_group_name_H-M   'P 1'
#
loop_
_entity.id
_entity.type
_entity.pdbx_description
1 polymer ?
#
loop_
_entity_poly.entity_id
_entity_poly.type
_entity_poly.pdbx_seq_one_letter_code
_entity_poly.pdbx_strand_id
1 'polypeptide(L)'
;MKNSKRVAIGARPPADPHADAWVRQGDGADIGKTDLYTARLTIDVTPALRARIKVDAFTRGITVAEMPRDLLANPPATAPVFPFN
;
A
#
# COMPACT_ATOMS: atom_id res chain seq x y z
N MET A 1 23.57 -22.15 -38.67
CA MET A 1 23.83 -21.33 -37.47
C MET A 1 22.93 -21.86 -36.36
N LYS A 2 23.51 -22.43 -35.28
CA LYS A 2 22.73 -23.07 -34.21
C LYS A 2 22.34 -21.99 -33.18
N ASN A 3 21.04 -21.69 -33.05
CA ASN A 3 20.54 -20.69 -32.12
C ASN A 3 20.75 -21.13 -30.66
N SER A 4 21.55 -20.35 -29.93
CA SER A 4 21.85 -20.55 -28.50
C SER A 4 20.59 -20.35 -27.65
N LYS A 5 20.13 -21.42 -26.99
CA LYS A 5 19.02 -21.39 -26.04
C LYS A 5 19.47 -20.61 -24.79
N ARG A 6 18.98 -19.37 -24.62
CA ARG A 6 19.28 -18.52 -23.46
C ARG A 6 18.85 -19.26 -22.19
N VAL A 7 19.80 -19.59 -21.33
CA VAL A 7 19.55 -20.16 -19.99
C VAL A 7 18.98 -19.03 -19.12
N ALA A 8 17.74 -19.19 -18.66
CA ALA A 8 17.13 -18.30 -17.68
C ALA A 8 17.73 -18.61 -16.29
N ILE A 9 18.20 -17.59 -15.57
CA ILE A 9 18.65 -17.73 -14.19
C ILE A 9 17.42 -17.94 -13.31
N GLY A 10 17.41 -19.06 -12.58
CA GLY A 10 16.35 -19.45 -11.65
C GLY A 10 15.20 -20.16 -12.34
N ALA A 11 14.99 -21.44 -12.03
CA ALA A 11 13.72 -22.09 -12.34
C ALA A 11 12.61 -21.29 -11.66
N ARG A 12 11.61 -20.83 -12.42
CA ARG A 12 10.38 -20.27 -11.84
C ARG A 12 9.82 -21.33 -10.88
N PRO A 13 9.67 -21.03 -9.57
CA PRO A 13 9.02 -21.95 -8.64
C PRO A 13 7.67 -22.40 -9.21
N PRO A 14 7.24 -23.65 -8.97
CA PRO A 14 5.93 -24.12 -9.43
C PRO A 14 4.87 -23.11 -9.00
N ALA A 15 3.94 -22.78 -9.92
CA ALA A 15 2.94 -21.75 -9.73
C ALA A 15 2.23 -21.96 -8.38
N ASP A 16 2.64 -21.18 -7.39
CA ASP A 16 2.07 -21.25 -6.05
C ASP A 16 0.74 -20.50 -6.11
N PRO A 17 -0.40 -21.18 -5.90
CA PRO A 17 -1.71 -20.54 -5.94
C PRO A 17 -1.83 -19.39 -4.94
N HIS A 18 -1.06 -19.42 -3.85
CA HIS A 18 -0.97 -18.34 -2.89
C HIS A 18 -0.19 -17.14 -3.46
N ALA A 19 0.95 -17.37 -4.11
CA ALA A 19 1.72 -16.30 -4.74
C ALA A 19 0.91 -15.62 -5.87
N ASP A 20 0.20 -16.42 -6.68
CA ASP A 20 -0.71 -15.89 -7.70
C ASP A 20 -1.90 -15.14 -7.08
N ALA A 21 -2.43 -15.59 -5.94
CA ALA A 21 -3.46 -14.86 -5.20
C ALA A 21 -2.96 -13.50 -4.68
N TRP A 22 -1.72 -13.42 -4.17
CA TRP A 22 -1.11 -12.15 -3.76
C TRP A 22 -0.90 -11.20 -4.93
N VAL A 23 -0.46 -11.72 -6.08
CA VAL A 23 -0.27 -10.93 -7.31
C VAL A 23 -1.62 -10.43 -7.86
N ARG A 24 -2.65 -11.30 -7.87
CA ARG A 24 -4.01 -10.96 -8.34
C ARG A 24 -4.75 -10.01 -7.39
N GLN A 25 -4.47 -10.06 -6.09
CA GLN A 25 -4.99 -9.10 -5.11
C GLN A 25 -4.35 -7.70 -5.29
N GLY A 26 -3.15 -7.66 -5.87
CA GLY A 26 -2.47 -6.48 -6.40
C GLY A 26 -3.19 -5.83 -7.59
N ASP A 27 -3.75 -6.66 -8.47
CA ASP A 27 -4.12 -6.30 -9.83
C ASP A 27 -5.64 -6.05 -9.96
N GLY A 28 -6.09 -4.94 -9.38
CA GLY A 28 -7.15 -4.06 -9.93
C GLY A 28 -8.38 -4.66 -10.62
N ALA A 29 -8.88 -5.83 -10.23
CA ALA A 29 -10.06 -6.44 -10.85
C ALA A 29 -11.35 -5.88 -10.24
N ASP A 30 -11.61 -4.59 -10.49
CA ASP A 30 -12.93 -3.97 -10.68
C ASP A 30 -12.86 -2.51 -10.26
N ILE A 31 -12.23 -1.69 -11.09
CA ILE A 31 -12.07 -0.28 -10.74
C ILE A 31 -12.64 0.62 -11.84
N GLY A 32 -13.94 0.87 -11.68
CA GLY A 32 -14.73 1.82 -12.45
C GLY A 32 -14.17 3.25 -12.33
N LYS A 33 -14.52 4.07 -13.31
CA LYS A 33 -14.02 5.42 -13.67
C LYS A 33 -13.65 6.41 -12.53
N THR A 34 -14.12 6.22 -11.30
CA THR A 34 -13.67 6.94 -10.09
C THR A 34 -12.28 6.55 -9.61
N ASP A 35 -11.80 5.37 -9.97
CA ASP A 35 -10.51 4.81 -9.55
C ASP A 35 -9.35 5.17 -10.49
N LEU A 36 -9.64 5.79 -11.63
CA LEU A 36 -8.61 6.27 -12.58
C LEU A 36 -7.68 7.31 -11.95
N TYR A 37 -8.07 7.93 -10.84
CA TYR A 37 -7.29 8.93 -10.12
C TYR A 37 -6.81 8.45 -8.73
N THR A 38 -6.98 7.17 -8.40
CA THR A 38 -6.55 6.62 -7.11
C THR A 38 -5.32 5.74 -7.28
N ALA A 39 -4.25 6.04 -6.53
CA ALA A 39 -3.04 5.22 -6.47
C ALA A 39 -2.93 4.52 -5.11
N ARG A 40 -2.33 3.33 -5.09
CA ARG A 40 -1.95 2.64 -3.85
C ARG A 40 -0.67 3.25 -3.30
N LEU A 41 -0.70 3.70 -2.05
CA LEU A 41 0.45 4.30 -1.35
C LEU A 41 0.86 3.38 -0.19
N THR A 42 2.09 2.88 -0.24
CA THR A 42 2.73 2.15 0.87
C THR A 42 3.70 3.09 1.57
N ILE A 43 3.54 3.25 2.89
CA ILE A 43 4.41 4.10 3.72
C ILE A 43 4.95 3.32 4.90
N ASP A 44 6.22 3.58 5.23
CA ASP A 44 6.81 3.12 6.46
C ASP A 44 6.51 4.12 7.58
N VAL A 45 5.90 3.60 8.65
CA VAL A 45 5.60 4.38 9.86
C VAL A 45 6.10 3.60 11.06
N THR A 46 6.52 4.31 12.11
CA THR A 46 6.93 3.64 13.34
C THR A 46 5.75 2.89 13.96
N PRO A 47 5.98 1.80 14.71
CA PRO A 47 4.90 1.06 15.39
C PRO A 47 4.05 1.96 16.30
N ALA A 48 4.69 2.91 16.99
CA ALA A 48 4.01 3.90 17.84
C ALA A 48 3.09 4.83 17.02
N LEU A 49 3.55 5.30 15.86
CA LEU A 49 2.74 6.14 14.97
C LEU A 49 1.55 5.37 14.41
N ARG A 50 1.77 4.11 14.00
CA ARG A 50 0.69 3.23 13.54
C ARG A 50 -0.38 3.01 14.60
N ALA A 51 0.02 2.82 15.86
CA ALA A 51 -0.91 2.68 16.98
C ALA A 51 -1.76 3.94 17.17
N ARG A 52 -1.14 5.12 17.13
CA ARG A 52 -1.85 6.42 17.25
C ARG A 52 -2.84 6.64 16.13
N ILE A 53 -2.44 6.40 14.88
CA ILE A 53 -3.33 6.50 13.70
C ILE A 53 -4.53 5.57 13.88
N LYS A 54 -4.31 4.34 14.35
CA LYS A 54 -5.40 3.37 14.56
C LYS A 54 -6.39 3.83 15.63
N VAL A 55 -5.91 4.32 16.77
CA VAL A 55 -6.76 4.81 17.87
C VAL A 55 -7.58 6.02 17.44
N ASP A 56 -6.95 6.96 16.75
CA ASP A 56 -7.61 8.18 16.31
C ASP A 56 -8.62 7.89 15.18
N ALA A 57 -8.29 6.99 14.24
CA ALA A 57 -9.23 6.54 13.20
C ALA A 57 -10.47 5.85 13.81
N PHE A 58 -10.26 5.00 14.81
CA PHE A 58 -11.35 4.33 15.54
C PHE A 58 -12.24 5.34 16.28
N THR A 59 -11.64 6.31 16.97
CA THR A 59 -12.37 7.38 17.68
C THR A 59 -13.22 8.22 16.72
N ARG A 60 -12.73 8.47 15.51
CA ARG A 60 -13.43 9.27 14.48
C ARG A 60 -14.39 8.46 13.61
N GLY A 61 -14.45 7.13 13.77
CA GLY A 61 -15.29 6.26 12.96
C GLY A 61 -14.87 6.14 11.49
N ILE A 62 -13.62 6.49 11.16
CA ILE A 62 -13.06 6.43 9.80
C ILE A 62 -12.06 5.29 9.68
N THR A 63 -11.73 4.91 8.45
CA THR A 63 -10.69 3.91 8.20
C THR A 63 -9.29 4.48 8.42
N VAL A 64 -8.37 3.59 8.78
CA VAL A 64 -6.94 3.91 8.88
C VAL A 64 -6.37 4.42 7.56
N ALA A 65 -7.00 4.14 6.41
CA ALA A 65 -6.58 4.65 5.11
C ALA A 65 -7.15 6.06 4.81
N GLU A 66 -8.31 6.41 5.36
CA GLU A 66 -8.90 7.74 5.20
C GLU A 66 -8.15 8.81 5.99
N MET A 67 -7.67 8.48 7.18
CA MET A 67 -6.92 9.46 8.00
C MET A 67 -5.65 9.99 7.30
N PRO A 68 -4.74 9.14 6.76
CA PRO A 68 -3.61 9.60 5.97
C PRO A 68 -4.04 10.33 4.70
N ARG A 69 -5.15 9.95 4.06
CA ARG A 69 -5.65 10.66 2.87
C ARG A 69 -6.07 12.08 3.21
N ASP A 70 -6.80 12.27 4.29
CA ASP A 70 -7.22 13.59 4.77
C ASP A 70 -6.00 14.47 5.11
N LEU A 71 -5.01 13.89 5.79
CA LEU A 71 -3.75 14.58 6.10
C LEU A 71 -2.96 14.99 4.85
N LEU A 72 -2.98 14.18 3.79
CA LEU A 72 -2.32 14.50 2.52
C LEU A 72 -3.11 15.51 1.67
N ALA A 73 -4.45 15.49 1.76
CA ALA A 73 -5.32 16.43 1.07
C ALA A 73 -5.30 17.82 1.72
N ASN A 74 -5.19 17.87 3.04
CA ASN A 74 -5.13 19.10 3.82
C ASN A 74 -3.93 19.06 4.78
N PRO A 75 -2.70 19.20 4.26
CA PRO A 75 -1.52 19.24 5.12
C PRO A 75 -1.64 20.43 6.06
N PRO A 76 -1.44 20.26 7.38
CA PRO A 76 -1.54 21.36 8.32
C PRO A 76 -0.51 22.44 7.95
N ALA A 77 -0.93 23.71 7.96
CA ALA A 77 -0.07 24.85 7.63
C ALA A 77 1.15 25.01 8.57
N THR A 78 1.19 24.25 9.67
CA THR A 78 2.30 24.14 10.60
C THR A 78 2.50 22.67 10.94
N ALA A 79 3.75 22.19 10.88
CA ALA A 79 4.06 20.82 11.25
C ALA A 79 3.56 20.55 12.67
N PRO A 80 2.76 19.49 12.87
CA PRO A 80 2.31 19.14 14.21
C PRO A 80 3.53 18.86 15.08
N VAL A 81 3.70 19.68 16.12
CA VAL A 81 4.70 19.44 17.16
C VAL A 81 4.19 18.27 17.98
N PHE A 82 4.49 17.05 17.53
CA PHE A 82 4.16 15.86 18.29
C PHE A 82 5.15 15.80 19.46
N PRO A 83 4.71 15.93 20.72
CA PRO A 83 5.60 15.71 21.85
C PRO A 83 6.05 14.25 21.80
N PHE A 84 7.33 14.05 21.52
CA PHE A 84 7.99 12.76 21.70
C PHE A 84 8.19 12.56 23.21
N ASN A 85 7.60 11.49 23.74
CA ASN A 85 8.03 10.86 24.98
C ASN A 85 8.15 9.36 24.72
#